data_AF-A0A4P8YLY8-F1
#
_entry.id   AF-A0A4P8YLY8-F1
#
_cell.length_a   1.000
_cell.length_b   1.000
_cell.length_c   1.000
_cell.angle_alpha   90.00
_cell.angle_beta   90.00
_cell.angle_gamma   90.00
#
_symmetry.space_group_name_H-M   'P 1'
#
loop_
_entity.id
_entity.type
_entity.pdbx_description
1 polymer ?
#
loop_
_entity_poly.entity_id
_entity_poly.type
_entity_poly.pdbx_seq_one_letter_code
_entity_poly.pdbx_strand_id
1 'polypeptide(L)'
;MHSPTDNIRCGSTVIRYYSAYGGWMLPDRTLTKNPLKAHRIAEETEEKKEKHKQAWEPYEVELLIKRNSKWTMAVIAKKLDRTKSDIIQMLSAISAGN
;
A
#
# COMPACT_ATOMS: atom_id res chain seq x y z
N MET A 1 12.06 -4.58 -19.61
CA MET A 1 11.27 -5.67 -20.24
C MET A 1 12.23 -6.49 -21.08
N HIS A 2 12.38 -7.78 -20.79
CA HIS A 2 13.27 -8.67 -21.54
C HIS A 2 12.51 -9.46 -22.62
N SER A 3 11.19 -9.61 -22.47
CA SER A 3 10.26 -10.16 -23.46
C SER A 3 9.00 -9.29 -23.57
N PRO A 4 8.38 -9.18 -24.76
CA PRO A 4 7.10 -8.49 -24.94
C PRO A 4 5.94 -9.11 -24.16
N THR A 5 6.11 -10.31 -23.59
CA THR A 5 5.10 -11.04 -22.81
C THR A 5 5.48 -11.18 -21.33
N ASP A 6 6.39 -10.34 -20.84
CA ASP A 6 6.81 -10.39 -19.43
C ASP A 6 5.71 -9.87 -18.49
N ASN A 7 5.77 -10.33 -17.24
CA ASN A 7 5.01 -9.72 -16.17
C ASN A 7 5.41 -8.26 -15.99
N ILE A 8 4.42 -7.41 -15.80
CA ILE A 8 4.61 -5.99 -15.53
C ILE A 8 4.71 -5.80 -14.03
N ARG A 9 5.75 -5.09 -13.58
CA ARG A 9 6.05 -4.88 -12.16
C ARG A 9 6.17 -3.38 -11.89
N CYS A 10 5.47 -2.91 -10.85
CA CYS A 10 5.58 -1.56 -10.32
C CYS A 10 5.55 -1.64 -8.80
N GLY A 11 6.68 -1.35 -8.13
CA GLY A 11 6.82 -1.56 -6.69
C GLY A 11 6.52 -3.01 -6.28
N SER A 12 5.58 -3.18 -5.36
CA SER A 12 5.05 -4.47 -4.91
C SER A 12 3.96 -5.05 -5.81
N THR A 13 3.40 -4.26 -6.73
CA THR A 13 2.34 -4.68 -7.66
C THR A 13 2.91 -5.43 -8.85
N VAL A 14 2.31 -6.58 -9.15
CA VAL A 14 2.65 -7.41 -10.30
C VAL A 14 1.39 -7.70 -11.11
N ILE A 15 1.38 -7.23 -12.36
CA ILE A 15 0.37 -7.56 -13.35
C ILE A 15 0.91 -8.71 -14.19
N ARG A 16 0.29 -9.89 -14.04
CA ARG A 16 0.78 -11.13 -14.66
C ARG A 16 0.32 -11.24 -16.10
N TYR A 17 1.23 -11.65 -16.98
CA TYR A 17 0.90 -12.09 -18.32
C TYR A 17 0.37 -13.52 -18.28
N TYR A 18 -0.76 -13.77 -18.94
CA TYR A 18 -1.35 -15.08 -19.11
C TYR A 18 -1.22 -15.50 -20.56
N SER A 19 -0.31 -16.44 -20.83
CA SER A 19 -0.07 -16.98 -22.17
C SER A 19 -1.31 -17.61 -22.78
N ALA A 20 -2.11 -18.33 -21.99
CA ALA A 20 -3.36 -18.96 -22.44
C ALA A 20 -4.37 -17.97 -23.04
N TYR A 21 -4.32 -16.69 -22.62
CA TYR A 21 -5.22 -15.64 -23.09
C TYR A 21 -4.50 -14.56 -23.91
N GLY A 22 -3.18 -14.68 -24.07
CA GLY A 22 -2.34 -13.74 -24.81
C GLY A 22 -2.39 -12.31 -24.28
N GLY A 23 -2.48 -12.12 -22.95
CA GLY A 23 -2.62 -10.79 -22.36
C GLY A 23 -2.37 -10.72 -20.86
N TRP A 24 -2.34 -9.50 -20.33
CA TRP A 24 -2.16 -9.18 -18.93
C TRP A 24 -3.49 -9.12 -18.19
N MET A 25 -3.58 -9.76 -17.03
CA MET A 25 -4.78 -9.73 -16.19
C MET A 25 -4.73 -8.54 -15.24
N LEU A 26 -5.71 -7.65 -15.37
CA LEU A 26 -5.87 -6.47 -14.54
C LEU A 26 -6.49 -6.84 -13.17
N PRO A 27 -6.41 -5.95 -12.16
CA PRO A 27 -6.96 -6.21 -10.82
C PRO A 27 -8.47 -6.48 -10.78
N ASP A 28 -9.22 -5.96 -11.76
CA ASP A 28 -10.66 -6.19 -11.95
C ASP A 28 -10.98 -7.52 -12.66
N ARG A 29 -9.97 -8.38 -12.88
CA ARG A 29 -10.03 -9.66 -13.60
C ARG A 29 -10.31 -9.53 -15.10
N THR A 30 -10.28 -8.33 -15.66
CA THR A 30 -10.30 -8.14 -17.11
C THR A 30 -8.91 -8.38 -17.71
N LEU A 31 -8.86 -8.67 -19.00
CA LEU A 31 -7.62 -8.87 -19.74
C LEU A 31 -7.33 -7.68 -20.64
N THR A 32 -6.06 -7.28 -20.72
CA THR A 32 -5.59 -6.33 -21.73
C THR A 32 -4.40 -6.90 -22.49
N LYS A 33 -4.37 -6.65 -23.81
CA LYS A 33 -3.21 -6.94 -24.67
C LYS A 33 -2.31 -5.71 -24.85
N ASN A 34 -2.71 -4.56 -24.28
CA ASN A 34 -1.93 -3.34 -24.37
C ASN A 34 -0.96 -3.26 -23.17
N PRO A 35 0.36 -3.38 -23.38
CA PRO A 35 1.33 -3.34 -22.29
C PRO A 35 1.37 -1.97 -21.59
N LEU A 36 1.14 -0.87 -22.31
CA LEU A 36 1.13 0.48 -21.72
C LEU A 36 -0.06 0.64 -20.78
N LYS A 37 -1.23 0.12 -21.16
CA LYS A 37 -2.41 0.11 -20.29
C LYS A 37 -2.14 -0.71 -19.02
N ALA A 38 -1.56 -1.89 -19.16
CA ALA A 38 -1.22 -2.73 -18.01
C ALA A 38 -0.18 -2.07 -17.07
N HIS A 39 0.82 -1.37 -17.63
CA HIS A 39 1.77 -0.57 -16.85
C HIS A 39 1.10 0.55 -16.05
N ARG A 40 0.27 1.35 -16.71
CA ARG A 40 -0.47 2.42 -16.04
C ARG A 40 -1.35 1.90 -14.90
N ILE A 41 -2.06 0.80 -15.13
CA ILE A 41 -2.88 0.18 -14.08
C ILE A 41 -2.03 -0.36 -12.93
N ALA A 42 -0.83 -0.88 -13.20
CA ALA A 42 0.09 -1.30 -12.14
C ALA A 42 0.50 -0.13 -11.25
N GLU A 43 0.84 1.02 -11.85
CA GLU A 43 1.18 2.26 -11.14
C GLU A 43 0.00 2.77 -10.31
N GLU A 44 -1.19 2.88 -10.90
CA GLU A 44 -2.40 3.32 -10.21
C GLU A 44 -2.77 2.38 -9.04
N THR A 45 -2.50 1.09 -9.18
CA THR A 45 -2.74 0.10 -8.11
C THR A 45 -1.74 0.25 -6.98
N GLU A 46 -0.46 0.46 -7.30
CA GLU A 46 0.58 0.69 -6.30
C GLU A 46 0.32 1.99 -5.53
N GLU A 47 -0.04 3.06 -6.23
CA GLU A 47 -0.39 4.35 -5.61
C GLU A 47 -1.59 4.21 -4.67
N LYS A 48 -2.64 3.48 -5.09
CA LYS A 48 -3.80 3.21 -4.22
C LYS A 48 -3.43 2.40 -2.97
N LYS A 49 -2.55 1.40 -3.11
CA LYS A 49 -2.06 0.62 -1.97
C LYS A 49 -1.29 1.51 -1.00
N GLU A 50 -0.41 2.37 -1.51
CA GLU A 50 0.38 3.28 -0.69
C GLU A 50 -0.51 4.30 0.04
N LYS A 51 -1.47 4.90 -0.66
CA LYS A 51 -2.48 5.78 -0.04
C LYS A 51 -3.30 5.06 1.03
N HIS A 52 -3.71 3.82 0.76
CA HIS A 52 -4.46 3.03 1.73
C HIS A 52 -3.58 2.70 2.94
N LYS A 53 -2.32 2.30 2.74
CA LYS A 53 -1.37 2.06 3.83
C LYS A 53 -1.24 3.31 4.71
N GLN A 54 -1.01 4.48 4.12
CA GLN A 54 -0.94 5.77 4.80
C GLN A 54 -2.23 6.12 5.56
N ALA A 55 -3.39 5.79 5.01
CA ALA A 55 -4.68 6.03 5.68
C ALA A 55 -4.89 5.12 6.91
N TRP A 56 -4.29 3.92 6.96
CA TRP A 56 -4.44 2.99 8.08
C TRP A 56 -3.48 3.27 9.25
N GLU A 57 -2.37 3.95 9.01
CA GLU A 57 -1.35 4.21 10.05
C GLU A 57 -1.89 4.99 11.27
N PRO A 58 -2.75 6.03 11.10
CA PRO A 58 -3.37 6.72 12.23
C PRO A 58 -4.31 5.81 13.05
N TYR A 59 -5.07 4.94 12.38
CA TYR A 59 -5.97 4.00 13.05
C TYR A 59 -5.22 2.94 13.87
N GLU A 60 -4.08 2.45 13.38
CA GLU A 60 -3.23 1.50 14.11
C GLU A 60 -2.72 2.11 15.42
N VAL A 61 -2.28 3.36 15.39
CA VAL A 61 -1.85 4.09 16.59
C VAL A 61 -3.02 4.27 17.56
N GLU A 62 -4.18 4.71 17.09
CA GLU A 62 -5.36 4.91 17.92
C GLU A 62 -5.82 3.61 18.58
N LEU A 63 -5.85 2.50 17.83
CA LEU A 63 -6.24 1.18 18.34
C LEU A 63 -5.26 0.69 19.42
N LEU A 64 -3.95 0.88 19.24
CA LEU A 64 -2.95 0.47 20.23
C LEU A 64 -3.06 1.30 21.52
N ILE A 65 -3.34 2.60 21.42
CA ILE A 65 -3.56 3.47 22.58
C ILE A 65 -4.85 3.07 23.31
N LYS A 66 -5.95 2.87 22.58
CA LYS A 66 -7.23 2.43 23.14
C LYS A 66 -7.11 1.08 23.85
N ARG A 67 -6.39 0.13 23.25
CA ARG A 67 -6.24 -1.23 23.79
C ARG A 67 -5.30 -1.26 24.99
N ASN A 68 -4.28 -0.41 25.02
CA ASN A 68 -3.28 -0.38 26.10
C ASN A 68 -2.90 1.06 26.46
N SER A 69 -3.73 1.73 27.27
CA SER A 69 -3.51 3.11 27.72
C SER A 69 -2.23 3.34 28.53
N LYS A 70 -1.60 2.27 29.02
CA LYS A 70 -0.34 2.31 29.79
C LYS A 70 0.91 2.27 28.92
N TRP A 71 0.79 2.01 27.61
CA TRP A 71 1.95 1.93 26.74
C TRP A 71 2.53 3.31 26.47
N THR A 72 3.84 3.44 26.62
CA THR A 72 4.54 4.66 26.25
C THR A 72 4.68 4.75 24.73
N MET A 73 4.83 5.97 24.21
CA MET A 73 5.01 6.20 22.77
C MET A 73 6.19 5.41 22.18
N ALA A 74 7.24 5.17 22.98
CA ALA A 74 8.40 4.37 22.57
C ALA A 74 8.04 2.89 22.35
N VAL A 75 7.14 2.34 23.16
CA VAL A 75 6.64 0.97 23.00
C VAL A 75 5.76 0.85 21.76
N ILE A 76 4.88 1.83 21.54
CA ILE A 76 4.02 1.88 20.35
C ILE A 76 4.87 2.00 19.08
N ALA A 77 5.85 2.91 19.06
CA ALA A 77 6.79 3.09 17.96
C ALA A 77 7.53 1.78 17.64
N LYS A 78 8.04 1.08 18.67
CA LYS A 78 8.70 -0.22 18.50
C LYS A 78 7.75 -1.31 17.97
N LYS A 79 6.48 -1.29 18.35
CA LYS A 79 5.49 -2.28 17.89
C LYS A 79 5.05 -2.07 16.44
N LEU A 80 5.05 -0.81 15.99
CA LEU A 80 4.72 -0.44 14.62
C LEU A 80 5.95 -0.35 13.70
N ASP A 81 7.15 -0.69 14.21
CA ASP A 81 8.43 -0.55 13.52
C ASP A 81 8.66 0.86 12.94
N ARG A 82 8.38 1.88 13.76
CA ARG A 82 8.44 3.31 13.41
C ARG A 82 9.27 4.11 14.39
N THR A 83 9.61 5.33 14.02
CA THR A 83 10.26 6.25 14.93
C THR A 83 9.25 6.90 15.88
N LYS A 84 9.75 7.37 17.03
CA LYS A 84 8.93 8.16 17.97
C LYS A 84 8.39 9.44 17.30
N SER A 85 9.15 10.04 16.38
CA SER A 85 8.73 11.24 15.65
C SER A 85 7.50 10.98 14.79
N ASP A 86 7.49 9.85 14.07
CA ASP A 86 6.37 9.48 13.20
C ASP A 86 5.08 9.31 14.02
N ILE A 87 5.16 8.64 15.17
CA ILE A 87 4.02 8.46 16.07
C ILE A 87 3.50 9.81 16.61
N ILE A 88 4.39 10.76 16.92
CA ILE A 88 3.98 12.10 17.37
C ILE A 88 3.21 12.83 16.25
N GLN A 89 3.74 12.80 15.02
CA GLN A 89 3.07 13.45 13.88
C GLN A 89 1.70 12.83 13.60
N MET A 90 1.58 11.49 13.67
CA MET A 90 0.30 10.79 13.52
C MET A 90 -0.71 11.19 14.59
N LEU A 91 -0.28 11.30 15.85
CA LEU A 91 -1.16 11.74 16.93
C LEU A 91 -1.60 13.20 16.78
N SER A 92 -0.71 14.08 16.33
CA SER A 92 -1.06 15.46 15.99
C SER A 92 -2.09 15.51 14.85
N ALA A 93 -1.95 14.68 13.82
CA ALA A 93 -2.91 14.59 12.71
C ALA A 93 -4.27 14.06 13.16
N ILE A 94 -4.32 13.05 14.04
CA ILE A 94 -5.57 12.53 14.64
C ILE A 94 -6.26 13.61 15.47
N SER A 95 -5.50 14.35 16.30
CA SER A 95 -6.06 15.41 17.14
C SER A 95 -6.55 16.63 16.36
N ALA A 96 -6.03 16.88 15.16
CA ALA A 96 -6.45 18.00 14.30
C ALA A 96 -7.69 17.68 13.45
N GLY A 97 -8.03 16.39 13.30
CA GLY A 97 -9.20 15.92 12.55
C GLY A 97 -10.46 15.65 13.37
N ASN A 98 -10.37 15.73 14.70
CA ASN A 98 -11.51 15.69 15.65
C ASN A 98 -11.87 17.11 16.10
#